data_AF-A0A2V3IQT2-F1
#
_entry.id   AF-A0A2V3IQT2-F1
#
_cell.length_a   1.000
_cell.length_b   1.000
_cell.length_c   1.000
_cell.angle_alpha   90.00
_cell.angle_beta   90.00
_cell.angle_gamma   90.00
#
_symmetry.space_group_name_H-M   'P 1'
#
loop_
_entity.id
_entity.type
_entity.pdbx_description
1 polymer ?
#
loop_
_entity_poly.entity_id
_entity_poly.type
_entity_poly.pdbx_seq_one_letter_code
_entity_poly.pdbx_strand_id
1 'polypeptide(L)'
;MKVLTTALVLLSVVYLATAKSGVNPCHGDKDKYGVGVTCTGVRIPGEMCNQCKLKPHLPDGQFADCASIYDLDDPACRDQLRIYAQENKHCDPQRVAQVQDMGKYSNRLALDYFVYSVCEECCDCIPRGASANQYQQRLEQGTLGNAYRGNCPAHAHYDICRVFPNIKYTMKAGVEDDTHEDWPKICWHIGKWIFSRDGRNWLYKSNVNMDWRIARFLENFWDDVGCWRQTIWTECTGLEGDQGRL
;
A
#
# COMPACT_ATOMS: atom_id res chain seq x y z
N MET A 1 2.84 -22.58 -46.20
CA MET A 1 2.77 -22.64 -44.71
C MET A 1 4.01 -22.03 -44.04
N LYS A 2 4.39 -20.78 -44.33
CA LYS A 2 5.53 -20.08 -43.68
C LYS A 2 5.17 -18.70 -43.09
N VAL A 3 3.92 -18.28 -43.23
CA VAL A 3 3.46 -16.92 -42.85
C VAL A 3 2.79 -16.91 -41.47
N LEU A 4 2.31 -18.05 -40.97
CA LEU A 4 1.63 -18.12 -39.66
C LEU A 4 2.59 -18.03 -38.47
N THR A 5 3.85 -18.42 -38.63
CA THR A 5 4.82 -18.48 -37.52
C THR A 5 5.34 -17.10 -37.11
N THR A 6 5.38 -16.14 -38.03
CA THR A 6 5.92 -14.79 -37.78
C THR A 6 4.96 -13.91 -36.98
N ALA A 7 3.64 -14.11 -37.12
CA ALA A 7 2.63 -13.33 -36.41
C ALA A 7 2.55 -13.67 -34.90
N LEU A 8 2.78 -14.95 -34.53
CA LEU A 8 2.78 -15.39 -33.13
C LEU A 8 3.99 -14.88 -32.33
N VAL A 9 5.14 -14.70 -32.99
CA VAL A 9 6.36 -14.16 -32.35
C VAL A 9 6.23 -12.65 -32.09
N LEU A 10 5.58 -11.90 -32.99
CA LEU A 10 5.35 -10.46 -32.80
C LEU A 10 4.35 -10.17 -31.67
N LEU A 11 3.29 -10.96 -31.52
CA LEU A 11 2.33 -10.83 -30.42
C LEU A 11 2.96 -11.10 -29.05
N SER A 12 3.87 -12.08 -28.96
CA SER A 12 4.58 -12.40 -27.72
C SER A 12 5.65 -11.37 -27.36
N VAL A 13 6.33 -10.77 -28.34
CA VAL A 13 7.28 -9.65 -28.12
C VAL A 13 6.56 -8.38 -27.67
N VAL A 14 5.37 -8.07 -28.20
CA VAL A 14 4.57 -6.94 -27.72
C VAL A 14 4.07 -7.17 -26.30
N TYR A 15 3.63 -8.40 -25.96
CA TYR A 15 3.21 -8.75 -24.59
C TYR A 15 4.38 -8.66 -23.59
N LEU A 16 5.59 -9.05 -24.01
CA LEU A 16 6.81 -8.93 -23.20
C LEU A 16 7.32 -7.48 -23.09
N ALA A 17 7.09 -6.64 -24.11
CA ALA A 17 7.48 -5.23 -24.11
C ALA A 17 6.52 -4.35 -23.29
N THR A 18 5.24 -4.73 -23.15
CA THR A 18 4.31 -4.08 -22.21
C THR A 18 4.46 -4.60 -20.78
N ALA A 19 5.02 -5.79 -20.58
CA ALA A 19 5.27 -6.38 -19.26
C ALA A 19 6.63 -6.01 -18.64
N LYS A 20 7.55 -5.40 -19.40
CA LYS A 20 8.84 -4.89 -18.88
C LYS A 20 8.86 -3.37 -18.77
N SER A 21 7.92 -2.79 -18.03
CA SER A 21 8.28 -1.56 -17.31
C SER A 21 9.12 -1.98 -16.12
N GLY A 22 10.45 -1.83 -16.24
CA GLY A 22 11.25 -1.67 -15.02
C GLY A 22 10.58 -0.57 -14.19
N VAL A 23 10.34 -0.85 -12.91
CA VAL A 23 9.48 -0.08 -11.98
C VAL A 23 8.00 -0.49 -12.05
N ASN A 24 7.68 -1.56 -11.32
CA ASN A 24 6.39 -1.97 -10.73
C ASN A 24 5.08 -1.66 -11.53
N PRO A 25 4.61 -2.57 -12.41
CA PRO A 25 3.48 -2.34 -13.32
C PRO A 25 2.12 -2.11 -12.64
N CYS A 26 2.00 -2.37 -11.33
CA CYS A 26 0.72 -2.28 -10.63
C CYS A 26 0.32 -0.87 -10.17
N HIS A 27 1.16 0.13 -10.42
CA HIS A 27 0.95 1.54 -10.08
C HIS A 27 0.28 2.35 -11.21
N GLY A 28 0.13 1.78 -12.42
CA GLY A 28 -0.43 2.47 -13.57
C GLY A 28 -1.97 2.58 -13.55
N ASP A 29 -2.50 3.80 -13.74
CA ASP A 29 -3.91 4.14 -14.00
C ASP A 29 -4.96 3.77 -12.93
N LYS A 30 -4.53 3.54 -11.68
CA LYS A 30 -5.45 3.34 -10.56
C LYS A 30 -5.99 4.64 -9.93
N ASP A 31 -5.40 5.79 -10.29
CA ASP A 31 -5.77 7.13 -9.83
C ASP A 31 -7.28 7.44 -9.89
N LYS A 32 -7.98 6.94 -10.92
CA LYS A 32 -9.42 7.14 -11.11
C LYS A 32 -10.30 6.48 -10.04
N TYR A 33 -9.74 5.59 -9.23
CA TYR A 33 -10.50 4.77 -8.28
C TYR A 33 -10.41 5.25 -6.81
N GLY A 34 -9.44 6.12 -6.48
CA GLY A 34 -9.19 6.60 -5.11
C GLY A 34 -9.92 7.88 -4.68
N VAL A 35 -10.70 8.50 -5.57
CA VAL A 35 -11.38 9.78 -5.30
C VAL A 35 -12.52 9.67 -4.29
N GLY A 36 -12.84 10.76 -3.59
CA GLY A 36 -14.06 10.87 -2.77
C GLY A 36 -13.89 11.01 -1.26
N VAL A 37 -12.66 10.94 -0.71
CA VAL A 37 -12.44 11.15 0.74
C VAL A 37 -12.41 12.63 1.09
N THR A 38 -13.29 13.04 1.99
CA THR A 38 -13.41 14.42 2.46
C THR A 38 -12.78 14.66 3.84
N CYS A 39 -12.60 13.60 4.64
CA CYS A 39 -12.01 13.68 5.97
C CYS A 39 -10.52 14.03 5.91
N THR A 40 -10.07 14.63 7.00
CA THR A 40 -8.66 14.81 7.35
C THR A 40 -8.13 13.72 8.28
N GLY A 41 -9.00 12.98 8.98
CA GLY A 41 -8.66 11.79 9.75
C GLY A 41 -9.47 10.59 9.29
N VAL A 42 -8.84 9.42 9.14
CA VAL A 42 -9.54 8.17 8.76
C VAL A 42 -9.28 7.07 9.79
N ARG A 43 -10.29 6.22 9.99
CA ARG A 43 -10.22 5.06 10.89
C ARG A 43 -9.92 3.80 10.10
N ILE A 44 -8.78 3.17 10.33
CA ILE A 44 -8.36 1.97 9.62
C ILE A 44 -8.54 0.75 10.54
N PRO A 45 -9.22 -0.32 10.07
CA PRO A 45 -9.27 -1.58 10.81
C PRO A 45 -7.86 -2.19 10.91
N GLY A 46 -7.33 -2.34 12.12
CA GLY A 46 -5.97 -2.86 12.36
C GLY A 46 -5.78 -4.36 12.09
N GLU A 47 -6.80 -5.02 11.54
CA GLU A 47 -6.75 -6.39 11.01
C GLU A 47 -6.88 -6.40 9.47
N MET A 48 -7.12 -5.26 8.80
CA MET A 48 -7.35 -5.20 7.35
C MET A 48 -6.25 -5.90 6.58
N CYS A 49 -4.99 -5.57 6.84
CA CYS A 49 -3.84 -6.12 6.12
C CYS A 49 -3.45 -7.53 6.56
N ASN A 50 -4.00 -8.03 7.68
CA ASN A 50 -3.83 -9.41 8.11
C ASN A 50 -4.92 -10.33 7.53
N GLN A 51 -6.13 -9.80 7.33
CA GLN A 51 -7.29 -10.58 6.85
C GLN A 51 -7.45 -10.50 5.33
N CYS A 52 -7.06 -9.38 4.71
CA CYS A 52 -6.93 -9.28 3.26
C CYS A 52 -5.58 -9.84 2.85
N LYS A 53 -5.57 -11.12 2.45
CA LYS A 53 -4.35 -11.83 2.06
C LYS A 53 -3.93 -11.44 0.65
N LEU A 54 -2.64 -11.31 0.40
CA LEU A 54 -2.14 -11.22 -0.96
C LEU A 54 -2.47 -12.52 -1.71
N LYS A 55 -2.85 -12.37 -2.97
CA LYS A 55 -2.88 -13.49 -3.92
C LYS A 55 -1.45 -13.90 -4.27
N PRO A 56 -1.25 -15.15 -4.72
CA PRO A 56 0.08 -15.62 -5.08
C PRO A 56 0.76 -14.70 -6.10
N HIS A 57 1.97 -14.24 -5.78
CA HIS A 57 2.85 -13.53 -6.68
C HIS A 57 3.76 -14.50 -7.45
N LEU A 58 4.35 -14.01 -8.53
CA LEU A 58 5.35 -14.72 -9.33
C LEU A 58 6.67 -14.86 -8.55
N PRO A 59 7.53 -15.83 -8.90
CA PRO A 59 8.80 -16.05 -8.17
C PRO A 59 9.76 -14.86 -8.13
N ASP A 60 9.56 -13.83 -8.96
CA ASP A 60 10.32 -12.58 -8.98
C ASP A 60 9.64 -11.45 -8.19
N GLY A 61 8.64 -11.78 -7.36
CA GLY A 61 7.94 -10.82 -6.52
C GLY A 61 6.89 -9.99 -7.26
N GLN A 62 6.65 -10.22 -8.54
CA GLN A 62 5.65 -9.49 -9.32
C GLN A 62 4.25 -10.11 -9.19
N PHE A 63 3.20 -9.30 -9.19
CA PHE A 63 1.84 -9.81 -9.26
C PHE A 63 1.49 -10.25 -10.68
N ALA A 64 0.89 -11.42 -10.82
CA ALA A 64 0.43 -11.92 -12.12
C ALA A 64 -0.72 -11.09 -12.69
N ASP A 65 -1.53 -10.47 -11.82
CA ASP A 65 -2.63 -9.57 -12.16
C ASP A 65 -2.66 -8.37 -11.22
N CYS A 66 -2.21 -7.21 -11.71
CA CYS A 66 -2.22 -5.97 -10.97
C CYS A 66 -3.64 -5.42 -10.69
N ALA A 67 -4.68 -5.99 -11.29
CA ALA A 67 -6.07 -5.62 -11.07
C ALA A 67 -6.71 -6.45 -9.94
N SER A 68 -6.01 -7.45 -9.41
CA SER A 68 -6.52 -8.38 -8.40
C SER A 68 -5.38 -8.87 -7.51
N ILE A 69 -4.88 -7.98 -6.65
CA ILE A 69 -3.73 -8.26 -5.78
C ILE A 69 -4.17 -8.97 -4.49
N TYR A 70 -5.34 -8.64 -3.95
CA TYR A 70 -5.84 -9.16 -2.68
C TYR A 70 -7.05 -10.08 -2.86
N ASP A 71 -7.19 -11.07 -1.98
CA ASP A 71 -8.38 -11.94 -1.95
C ASP A 71 -9.58 -11.26 -1.29
N LEU A 72 -10.25 -10.39 -2.05
CA LEU A 72 -11.48 -9.72 -1.61
C LEU A 72 -12.71 -10.65 -1.53
N ASP A 73 -12.59 -11.92 -1.92
CA ASP A 73 -13.65 -12.91 -1.75
C ASP A 73 -13.60 -13.58 -0.37
N ASP A 74 -12.46 -13.49 0.33
CA ASP A 74 -12.32 -13.95 1.72
C ASP A 74 -13.32 -13.19 2.62
N PRO A 75 -14.22 -13.89 3.34
CA PRO A 75 -15.17 -13.26 4.25
C PRO A 75 -14.51 -12.36 5.29
N ALA A 76 -13.32 -12.73 5.79
CA ALA A 76 -12.62 -11.94 6.79
C ALA A 76 -12.13 -10.60 6.22
N CYS A 77 -11.62 -10.59 4.98
CA CYS A 77 -11.26 -9.34 4.30
C CYS A 77 -12.49 -8.46 4.06
N ARG A 78 -13.60 -9.06 3.63
CA ARG A 78 -14.87 -8.33 3.44
C ARG A 78 -15.39 -7.70 4.72
N ASP A 79 -15.23 -8.38 5.86
CA ASP A 79 -15.60 -7.83 7.16
C ASP A 79 -14.74 -6.61 7.53
N GLN A 80 -13.43 -6.64 7.26
CA GLN A 80 -12.58 -5.47 7.47
C GLN A 80 -12.99 -4.29 6.57
N LEU A 81 -13.29 -4.54 5.29
CA LEU A 81 -13.81 -3.50 4.40
C LEU A 81 -15.15 -2.92 4.88
N ARG A 82 -16.05 -3.73 5.45
CA ARG A 82 -17.30 -3.27 6.06
C ARG A 82 -17.05 -2.40 7.29
N ILE A 83 -16.13 -2.80 8.16
CA ILE A 83 -15.74 -2.00 9.34
C ILE A 83 -15.21 -0.65 8.86
N TYR A 84 -14.27 -0.63 7.90
CA TYR A 84 -13.76 0.63 7.34
C TYR A 84 -14.89 1.51 6.79
N ALA A 85 -15.78 0.94 5.96
CA ALA A 85 -16.90 1.67 5.38
C ALA A 85 -17.85 2.23 6.46
N GLN A 86 -18.11 1.48 7.53
CA GLN A 86 -18.97 1.90 8.63
C GLN A 86 -18.35 3.07 9.43
N GLU A 87 -17.07 2.93 9.79
CA GLU A 87 -16.33 3.91 10.60
C GLU A 87 -16.10 5.23 9.85
N ASN A 88 -15.95 5.17 8.52
CA ASN A 88 -15.67 6.34 7.69
C ASN A 88 -16.87 6.78 6.84
N LYS A 89 -18.09 6.30 7.15
CA LYS A 89 -19.27 6.48 6.28
C LYS A 89 -19.60 7.92 5.91
N HIS A 90 -19.25 8.87 6.78
CA HIS A 90 -19.54 10.29 6.60
C HIS A 90 -18.56 10.99 5.67
N CYS A 91 -17.39 10.40 5.43
CA CYS A 91 -16.35 11.06 4.66
C CYS A 91 -15.69 10.23 3.59
N ASP A 92 -16.07 8.95 3.47
CA ASP A 92 -15.73 8.11 2.34
C ASP A 92 -16.97 7.44 1.75
N PRO A 93 -17.96 8.22 1.26
CA PRO A 93 -19.20 7.66 0.71
C PRO A 93 -18.95 6.76 -0.52
N GLN A 94 -17.83 6.97 -1.21
CA GLN A 94 -17.44 6.13 -2.35
C GLN A 94 -17.11 4.70 -1.91
N ARG A 95 -16.28 4.51 -0.87
CA ARG A 95 -15.97 3.16 -0.38
C ARG A 95 -17.19 2.49 0.22
N VAL A 96 -18.08 3.25 0.89
CA VAL A 96 -19.37 2.73 1.37
C VAL A 96 -20.17 2.10 0.23
N ALA A 97 -20.35 2.84 -0.87
CA ALA A 97 -21.09 2.34 -2.03
C ALA A 97 -20.41 1.13 -2.69
N GLN A 98 -19.07 1.14 -2.80
CA GLN A 98 -18.31 0.05 -3.39
C GLN A 98 -18.41 -1.24 -2.56
N VAL A 99 -18.35 -1.14 -1.22
CA VAL A 99 -18.50 -2.29 -0.32
C VAL A 99 -19.93 -2.87 -0.35
N GLN A 100 -20.94 -2.02 -0.54
CA GLN A 100 -22.33 -2.47 -0.69
C GLN A 100 -22.58 -3.21 -2.02
N ASP A 101 -21.81 -2.89 -3.07
CA ASP A 101 -21.95 -3.49 -4.40
C ASP A 101 -20.62 -4.10 -4.89
N MET A 102 -20.03 -4.98 -4.06
CA MET A 102 -18.83 -5.74 -4.45
C MET A 102 -19.09 -6.75 -5.58
N GLY A 103 -20.34 -6.96 -6.00
CA GLY A 103 -20.65 -7.77 -7.18
C GLY A 103 -20.19 -7.13 -8.48
N LYS A 104 -20.14 -5.78 -8.52
CA LYS A 104 -19.70 -5.03 -9.69
C LYS A 104 -18.17 -5.06 -9.82
N TYR A 105 -17.68 -5.52 -10.98
CA TYR A 105 -16.25 -5.64 -11.26
C TYR A 105 -15.46 -4.35 -10.99
N SER A 106 -15.95 -3.17 -11.41
CA SER A 106 -15.27 -1.90 -11.17
C SER A 106 -15.13 -1.55 -9.68
N ASN A 107 -16.10 -1.96 -8.85
CA ASN A 107 -16.05 -1.71 -7.41
C ASN A 107 -15.01 -2.63 -6.75
N ARG A 108 -14.94 -3.90 -7.19
CA ARG A 108 -13.88 -4.83 -6.76
C ARG A 108 -12.50 -4.30 -7.09
N LEU A 109 -12.28 -3.82 -8.32
CA LEU A 109 -11.00 -3.23 -8.71
C LEU A 109 -10.61 -2.03 -7.84
N ALA A 110 -11.58 -1.15 -7.56
CA ALA A 110 -11.33 0.02 -6.72
C ALA A 110 -11.02 -0.36 -5.27
N LEU A 111 -11.71 -1.36 -4.72
CA LEU A 111 -11.45 -1.88 -3.38
C LEU A 111 -10.12 -2.62 -3.29
N ASP A 112 -9.73 -3.34 -4.34
CA ASP A 112 -8.43 -4.03 -4.42
C ASP A 112 -7.30 -3.02 -4.40
N TYR A 113 -7.43 -1.95 -5.20
CA TYR A 113 -6.50 -0.83 -5.15
C TYR A 113 -6.46 -0.16 -3.78
N PHE A 114 -7.62 0.07 -3.17
CA PHE A 114 -7.70 0.68 -1.84
C PHE A 114 -6.95 -0.15 -0.79
N VAL A 115 -7.20 -1.47 -0.74
CA VAL A 115 -6.50 -2.39 0.18
C VAL A 115 -5.02 -2.41 -0.14
N TYR A 116 -4.63 -2.49 -1.42
CA TYR A 116 -3.23 -2.41 -1.84
C TYR A 116 -2.57 -1.14 -1.31
N SER A 117 -3.16 0.03 -1.56
CA SER A 117 -2.55 1.29 -1.13
C SER A 117 -2.40 1.39 0.39
N VAL A 118 -3.35 0.86 1.17
CA VAL A 118 -3.26 0.86 2.63
C VAL A 118 -2.23 -0.15 3.15
N CYS A 119 -2.19 -1.36 2.59
CA CYS A 119 -1.43 -2.47 3.12
C CYS A 119 -0.01 -2.58 2.58
N GLU A 120 0.25 -2.11 1.36
CA GLU A 120 1.61 -2.08 0.78
C GLU A 120 2.56 -1.20 1.61
N GLU A 121 2.04 -0.16 2.27
CA GLU A 121 2.84 0.69 3.16
C GLU A 121 3.53 -0.14 4.27
N CYS A 122 2.92 -1.25 4.71
CA CYS A 122 3.54 -2.20 5.65
C CYS A 122 4.78 -2.89 5.07
N CYS A 123 4.86 -3.09 3.76
CA CYS A 123 6.06 -3.64 3.12
C CYS A 123 7.07 -2.53 2.82
N ASP A 124 6.58 -1.33 2.47
CA ASP A 124 7.41 -0.21 2.06
C ASP A 124 8.27 0.37 3.20
N CYS A 125 7.83 0.27 4.45
CA CYS A 125 8.65 0.70 5.59
C CYS A 125 9.45 -0.43 6.26
N ILE A 126 9.50 -1.65 5.70
CA ILE A 126 10.43 -2.68 6.18
C ILE A 126 11.89 -2.24 5.95
N PRO A 127 12.74 -2.17 6.98
CA PRO A 127 14.17 -1.92 6.85
C PRO A 127 14.83 -2.81 5.79
N ARG A 128 15.68 -2.20 4.96
CA ARG A 128 16.49 -2.94 3.99
C ARG A 128 17.34 -4.01 4.69
N GLY A 129 17.49 -5.17 4.06
CA GLY A 129 18.20 -6.33 4.61
C GLY A 129 17.47 -7.03 5.77
N ALA A 130 16.22 -6.66 6.06
CA ALA A 130 15.38 -7.42 6.97
C ALA A 130 15.06 -8.81 6.41
N SER A 131 14.81 -9.78 7.28
CA SER A 131 14.38 -11.12 6.87
C SER A 131 13.33 -11.65 7.84
N ALA A 132 12.53 -12.62 7.39
CA ALA A 132 11.44 -13.19 8.20
C ALA A 132 11.94 -13.74 9.56
N ASN A 133 13.10 -14.37 9.59
CA ASN A 133 13.70 -14.91 10.82
C ASN A 133 14.19 -13.85 11.82
N GLN A 134 14.23 -12.57 11.45
CA GLN A 134 14.61 -11.47 12.34
C GLN A 134 13.42 -10.86 13.09
N TYR A 135 12.19 -11.36 12.88
CA TYR A 135 10.98 -10.76 13.45
C TYR A 135 11.09 -10.53 14.97
N GLN A 136 11.37 -11.58 15.75
CA GLN A 136 11.40 -11.49 17.21
C GLN A 136 12.48 -10.51 17.70
N GLN A 137 13.67 -10.58 17.11
CA GLN A 137 14.78 -9.68 17.43
C GLN A 137 14.40 -8.21 17.17
N ARG A 138 13.79 -7.92 16.02
CA ARG A 138 13.42 -6.54 15.64
C ARG A 138 12.24 -6.02 16.43
N LEU A 139 11.29 -6.89 16.78
CA LEU A 139 10.18 -6.55 17.68
C LEU A 139 10.72 -6.08 19.04
N GLU A 140 11.64 -6.84 19.64
CA GLU A 140 12.27 -6.48 20.93
C GLU A 140 13.09 -5.19 20.86
N GLN A 141 13.67 -4.90 19.70
CA GLN A 141 14.46 -3.68 19.47
C GLN A 141 13.62 -2.47 19.06
N GLY A 142 12.31 -2.65 18.78
CA GLY A 142 11.48 -1.58 18.21
C GLY A 142 11.92 -1.18 16.79
N THR A 143 12.47 -2.10 16.01
CA THR A 143 13.02 -1.87 14.66
C THR A 143 12.35 -2.71 13.58
N LEU A 144 11.06 -3.04 13.77
CA LEU A 144 10.22 -3.62 12.74
C LEU A 144 10.03 -2.61 11.61
N GLY A 145 9.37 -1.48 11.83
CA GLY A 145 9.25 -0.42 10.83
C GLY A 145 10.47 0.52 10.78
N ASN A 146 10.71 1.14 9.62
CA ASN A 146 11.58 2.29 9.46
C ASN A 146 10.95 3.31 8.51
N ALA A 147 10.28 4.33 9.06
CA ALA A 147 9.71 5.43 8.29
C ALA A 147 10.74 6.18 7.44
N TYR A 148 12.03 6.14 7.82
CA TYR A 148 13.12 6.78 7.08
C TYR A 148 13.67 5.94 5.93
N ARG A 149 13.23 4.68 5.74
CA ARG A 149 13.55 3.94 4.51
C ARG A 149 12.98 4.72 3.33
N GLY A 150 13.80 5.05 2.32
CA GLY A 150 13.35 5.91 1.22
C GLY A 150 12.11 5.42 0.48
N ASN A 151 11.87 4.10 0.46
CA ASN A 151 10.68 3.47 -0.11
C ASN A 151 9.39 3.91 0.59
N CYS A 152 9.38 3.98 1.93
CA CYS A 152 8.21 4.28 2.76
C CYS A 152 7.56 5.64 2.41
N PRO A 153 8.21 6.81 2.60
CA PRO A 153 7.60 8.09 2.24
C PRO A 153 7.40 8.26 0.73
N ALA A 154 8.09 7.48 -0.12
CA ALA A 154 7.89 7.53 -1.56
C ALA A 154 6.61 6.80 -1.97
N HIS A 155 6.37 5.60 -1.44
CA HIS A 155 5.15 4.86 -1.71
C HIS A 155 3.94 5.50 -1.05
N ALA A 156 4.08 6.08 0.15
CA ALA A 156 3.01 6.90 0.73
C ALA A 156 2.54 8.03 -0.21
N HIS A 157 3.40 8.57 -1.07
CA HIS A 157 2.99 9.54 -2.10
C HIS A 157 2.08 8.93 -3.17
N TYR A 158 2.41 7.72 -3.64
CA TYR A 158 1.74 7.06 -4.75
C TYR A 158 0.52 6.24 -4.31
N ASP A 159 0.49 5.80 -3.06
CA ASP A 159 -0.53 4.92 -2.52
C ASP A 159 -1.44 5.68 -1.55
N ILE A 160 -0.93 6.02 -0.37
CA ILE A 160 -1.71 6.67 0.68
C ILE A 160 -2.29 8.01 0.22
N CYS A 161 -1.49 8.86 -0.39
CA CYS A 161 -1.93 10.18 -0.83
C CYS A 161 -2.86 10.19 -2.04
N ARG A 162 -2.96 9.08 -2.77
CA ARG A 162 -3.95 8.91 -3.84
C ARG A 162 -5.31 8.55 -3.31
N VAL A 163 -5.38 7.69 -2.30
CA VAL A 163 -6.65 7.31 -1.67
C VAL A 163 -7.12 8.31 -0.60
N PHE A 164 -6.18 9.03 0.03
CA PHE A 164 -6.46 10.01 1.10
C PHE A 164 -5.74 11.35 0.87
N PRO A 165 -6.11 12.13 -0.16
CA PRO A 165 -5.35 13.33 -0.56
C PRO A 165 -5.33 14.45 0.51
N ASN A 166 -6.28 14.46 1.44
CA ASN A 166 -6.41 15.47 2.48
C ASN A 166 -6.00 14.99 3.87
N ILE A 167 -5.39 13.80 3.98
CA ILE A 167 -5.11 13.18 5.28
C ILE A 167 -4.12 13.99 6.12
N LYS A 168 -4.39 14.04 7.42
CA LYS A 168 -3.54 14.60 8.47
C LYS A 168 -3.04 13.50 9.41
N TYR A 169 -3.93 12.57 9.77
CA TYR A 169 -3.67 11.49 10.72
C TYR A 169 -4.56 10.28 10.42
N THR A 170 -4.15 9.10 10.88
CA THR A 170 -4.98 7.89 10.94
C THR A 170 -5.31 7.57 12.39
N MET A 171 -6.27 6.68 12.58
CA MET A 171 -6.63 6.09 13.87
C MET A 171 -7.00 4.63 13.67
N LYS A 172 -6.83 3.81 14.69
CA LYS A 172 -7.39 2.45 14.70
C LYS A 172 -8.92 2.48 14.79
N ALA A 173 -9.58 1.65 13.99
CA ALA A 173 -11.03 1.48 14.06
C ALA A 173 -11.47 0.97 15.44
N GLY A 174 -12.56 1.52 15.97
CA GLY A 174 -13.10 1.13 17.28
C GLY A 174 -12.30 1.61 18.51
N VAL A 175 -11.24 2.40 18.31
CA VAL A 175 -10.46 3.01 19.41
C VAL A 175 -10.80 4.49 19.52
N GLU A 176 -11.18 4.96 20.70
CA GLU A 176 -11.31 6.39 20.97
C GLU A 176 -9.90 6.97 21.19
N ASP A 177 -9.37 7.65 20.16
CA ASP A 177 -8.09 8.33 20.18
C ASP A 177 -8.27 9.84 19.98
N ASP A 178 -7.26 10.60 20.41
CA ASP A 178 -7.22 12.04 20.20
C ASP A 178 -7.17 12.37 18.70
N THR A 179 -8.12 13.18 18.24
CA THR A 179 -8.08 13.71 16.89
C THR A 179 -6.93 14.70 16.75
N HIS A 180 -6.15 14.61 15.69
CA HIS A 180 -5.04 15.52 15.42
C HIS A 180 -5.42 16.58 14.37
N GLU A 181 -6.52 17.29 14.60
CA GLU A 181 -7.02 18.29 13.65
C GLU A 181 -6.13 19.53 13.51
N ASP A 182 -5.22 19.76 14.46
CA ASP A 182 -4.19 20.78 14.42
C ASP A 182 -3.01 20.41 13.50
N TRP A 183 -2.86 19.13 13.12
CA TRP A 183 -1.77 18.69 12.26
C TRP A 183 -1.94 19.18 10.82
N PRO A 184 -0.83 19.35 10.07
CA PRO A 184 -0.92 19.71 8.67
C PRO A 184 -1.36 18.53 7.81
N LYS A 185 -1.94 18.82 6.65
CA LYS A 185 -2.20 17.79 5.63
C LYS A 185 -0.87 17.19 5.16
N ILE A 186 -0.68 15.90 5.38
CA ILE A 186 0.63 15.27 5.22
C ILE A 186 1.04 15.12 3.76
N CYS A 187 0.06 14.92 2.86
CA CYS A 187 0.34 14.68 1.45
C CYS A 187 1.05 15.84 0.75
N TRP A 188 0.85 17.07 1.22
CA TRP A 188 1.62 18.21 0.74
C TRP A 188 3.10 18.11 1.16
N HIS A 189 3.38 17.70 2.39
CA HIS A 189 4.74 17.52 2.90
C HIS A 189 5.45 16.36 2.20
N ILE A 190 4.77 15.22 2.04
CA ILE A 190 5.28 14.06 1.30
C ILE A 190 5.58 14.45 -0.16
N GLY A 191 4.64 15.13 -0.83
CA GLY A 191 4.82 15.65 -2.20
C GLY A 191 6.01 16.60 -2.32
N LYS A 192 6.21 17.49 -1.36
CA LYS A 192 7.39 18.37 -1.34
C LYS A 192 8.69 17.58 -1.18
N TRP A 193 8.68 16.54 -0.35
CA TRP A 193 9.86 15.71 -0.10
C TRP A 193 10.23 14.84 -1.33
N ILE A 194 9.27 14.17 -1.97
CA ILE A 194 9.55 13.25 -3.09
C ILE A 194 10.22 13.97 -4.27
N PHE A 195 9.86 15.23 -4.52
CA PHE A 195 10.48 16.06 -5.57
C PHE A 195 11.71 16.86 -5.10
N SER A 196 12.14 16.69 -3.85
CA SER A 196 13.33 17.34 -3.30
C SER A 196 14.62 16.59 -3.66
N ARG A 197 15.79 17.15 -3.30
CA ARG A 197 17.08 16.45 -3.41
C ARG A 197 17.12 15.17 -2.56
N ASP A 198 16.50 15.19 -1.38
CA ASP A 198 16.50 14.06 -0.45
C ASP A 198 15.60 12.92 -0.94
N GLY A 199 14.54 13.24 -1.68
CA GLY A 199 13.68 12.27 -2.36
C GLY A 199 14.32 11.59 -3.58
N ARG A 200 15.34 12.18 -4.22
CA ARG A 200 15.97 11.53 -5.40
C ARG A 200 16.62 10.20 -5.05
N ASN A 201 16.52 9.22 -5.95
CA ASN A 201 17.09 7.88 -5.78
C ASN A 201 16.61 7.17 -4.49
N TRP A 202 15.40 7.50 -4.02
CA TRP A 202 14.81 6.94 -2.80
C TRP A 202 14.84 5.41 -2.77
N LEU A 203 14.62 4.76 -3.93
CA LEU A 203 14.69 3.31 -4.14
C LEU A 203 15.97 2.67 -3.58
N TYR A 204 17.09 3.40 -3.56
CA TYR A 204 18.40 2.90 -3.16
C TYR A 204 18.84 3.39 -1.77
N LYS A 205 18.01 4.13 -1.04
CA LYS A 205 18.37 4.70 0.27
C LYS A 205 17.79 3.91 1.43
N SER A 206 18.66 3.41 2.30
CA SER A 206 18.25 2.74 3.55
C SER A 206 17.69 3.72 4.57
N ASN A 207 18.14 4.98 4.51
CA ASN A 207 17.63 6.11 5.29
C ASN A 207 17.61 7.37 4.43
N VAL A 208 16.60 8.21 4.61
CA VAL A 208 16.46 9.51 3.95
C VAL A 208 16.31 10.60 4.99
N ASN A 209 16.72 11.82 4.63
CA ASN A 209 16.35 12.99 5.39
C ASN A 209 14.95 13.45 4.96
N MET A 210 14.07 13.70 5.92
CA MET A 210 12.71 14.16 5.66
C MET A 210 12.17 14.97 6.85
N ASP A 211 11.03 15.61 6.65
CA ASP A 211 10.35 16.36 7.70
C ASP A 211 9.86 15.40 8.80
N TRP A 212 10.06 15.75 10.08
CA TRP A 212 9.64 14.91 11.22
C TRP A 212 8.14 14.61 11.21
N ARG A 213 7.33 15.49 10.61
CA ARG A 213 5.88 15.29 10.46
C ARG A 213 5.56 14.10 9.56
N ILE A 214 6.37 13.89 8.50
CA ILE A 214 6.25 12.74 7.61
C ILE A 214 6.59 11.47 8.38
N ALA A 215 7.72 11.46 9.09
CA ALA A 215 8.13 10.32 9.93
C ALA A 215 7.03 9.93 10.91
N ARG A 216 6.52 10.90 11.68
CA ARG A 216 5.47 10.68 12.68
C ARG A 216 4.18 10.15 12.07
N PHE A 217 3.75 10.70 10.93
CA PHE A 217 2.56 10.20 10.24
C PHE A 217 2.74 8.73 9.81
N LEU A 218 3.89 8.38 9.22
CA LEU A 218 4.15 7.02 8.73
C LEU A 218 4.31 6.01 9.88
N GLU A 219 4.92 6.41 11.00
CA GLU A 219 5.01 5.59 12.21
C GLU A 219 3.62 5.32 12.81
N ASN A 220 2.76 6.34 12.91
CA ASN A 220 1.38 6.17 13.37
C ASN A 220 0.56 5.32 12.40
N PHE A 221 0.68 5.58 11.09
CA PHE A 221 0.00 4.80 10.05
C PHE A 221 0.37 3.31 10.17
N TRP A 222 1.66 3.01 10.32
CA TRP A 222 2.16 1.65 10.50
C TRP A 222 1.54 0.94 11.72
N ASP A 223 1.36 1.64 12.84
CA ASP A 223 0.73 1.06 14.05
C ASP A 223 -0.80 0.90 13.92
N ASP A 224 -1.47 1.90 13.35
CA ASP A 224 -2.92 1.93 13.14
C ASP A 224 -3.37 0.77 12.25
N VAL A 225 -2.62 0.55 11.16
CA VAL A 225 -2.86 -0.54 10.20
C VAL A 225 -2.42 -1.91 10.74
N GLY A 226 -1.61 -1.92 11.81
CA GLY A 226 -1.17 -3.15 12.47
C GLY A 226 -0.03 -3.86 11.74
N CYS A 227 0.83 -3.12 11.05
CA CYS A 227 1.95 -3.67 10.27
C CYS A 227 3.00 -4.41 11.12
N TRP A 228 2.98 -4.25 12.45
CA TRP A 228 3.87 -4.95 13.39
C TRP A 228 3.58 -6.45 13.53
N ARG A 229 2.46 -6.94 12.99
CA ARG A 229 2.08 -8.36 13.11
C ARG A 229 3.08 -9.27 12.39
N GLN A 230 3.40 -10.40 13.01
CA GLN A 230 4.34 -11.38 12.46
C GLN A 230 3.96 -11.89 11.07
N THR A 231 2.67 -12.11 10.81
CA THR A 231 2.15 -12.57 9.52
C THR A 231 2.48 -11.57 8.42
N ILE A 232 2.07 -10.31 8.59
CA ILE A 232 2.34 -9.21 7.66
C ILE A 232 3.86 -9.02 7.48
N TRP A 233 4.61 -8.99 8.57
CA TRP A 233 6.07 -8.86 8.52
C TRP A 233 6.75 -9.97 7.70
N THR A 234 6.33 -11.21 7.92
CA THR A 234 6.88 -12.38 7.21
C THR A 234 6.56 -12.32 5.73
N GLU A 235 5.32 -11.97 5.39
CA GLU A 235 4.85 -11.83 4.01
C GLU A 235 5.59 -10.71 3.28
N CYS A 236 5.69 -9.52 3.90
CA CYS A 236 6.39 -8.38 3.32
C CYS A 236 7.89 -8.60 3.19
N THR A 237 8.57 -9.21 4.18
CA THR A 237 10.01 -9.55 4.02
C THR A 237 10.22 -10.61 2.94
N GLY A 238 9.29 -11.55 2.74
CA GLY A 238 9.32 -12.48 1.62
C GLY A 238 9.18 -11.77 0.28
N LEU A 239 8.15 -10.93 0.14
CA LEU A 239 7.88 -10.17 -1.09
C LEU A 239 9.04 -9.25 -1.47
N GLU A 240 9.55 -8.46 -0.53
CA GLU A 240 10.69 -7.57 -0.76
C GLU A 240 11.97 -8.36 -1.11
N GLY A 241 12.11 -9.58 -0.59
CA GLY A 241 13.20 -10.49 -0.91
C GLY A 241 13.11 -11.01 -2.34
N ASP A 242 11.93 -11.48 -2.75
CA ASP A 242 11.67 -11.98 -4.11
C ASP A 242 11.85 -10.87 -5.17
N GLN A 243 11.52 -9.62 -4.81
CA GLN A 243 11.72 -8.44 -5.66
C GLN A 243 13.18 -7.94 -5.69
N GLY A 244 14.09 -8.53 -4.90
CA GLY A 244 15.48 -8.10 -4.78
C GLY A 244 15.65 -6.68 -4.21
N ARG A 245 14.72 -6.25 -3.34
CA ARG A 245 14.70 -4.91 -2.73
C ARG A 245 15.26 -4.88 -1.30
N LEU A 246 15.54 -6.05 -0.71
CA LEU A 246 16.22 -6.22 0.59
C LEU A 246 17.74 -6.23 0.47
#